data_AF-A0A317LX79-F1
#
_entry.id   AF-A0A317LX79-F1
#
_cell.length_a   1.000
_cell.length_b   1.000
_cell.length_c   1.000
_cell.angle_alpha   90.00
_cell.angle_beta   90.00
_cell.angle_gamma   90.00
#
_symmetry.space_group_name_H-M   'P 1'
#
loop_
_entity.id
_entity.type
_entity.pdbx_description
1 polymer ?
#
loop_
_entity_poly.entity_id
_entity_poly.type
_entity_poly.pdbx_seq_one_letter_code
_entity_poly.pdbx_strand_id
1 'polypeptide(L)'
;MSVSAFLKKRLVIIALIITGGLISIQFIRPDIPHPPVTGEIKAPADVAHILRVSCYDCHSNETNLKWFDEIAPASWLVAGHIREGRKALNFSNWDSLAPGDQKANLFLSVNQAMFGAMPLPSYTSFHGDARLTEKDLNTLKAYVGSLAPLKISDTSRITVAQQQFRKWVVGALPAVPEVKPAPNGIEYIHNYRDWQIVNITDRFDNGTMRVILGNDVAIDAINKHKTNPWPNGTIFAKVAWEELTDSNSVSNTGELKQVEFMIKDDKQYAQTGSWGWARWKGNELKPYGKTLTFSQECINCHKPMKDKDLVFTEAMADADRPDKALNMPQQQLISSVIDKKRQTHSVLYGNAVAVQYARSGATGPYPAGAELRLATWSQQEDAHWFGAKVPEHLQTVEVVKVGTNISYEGYQAPGWKQMPAADHSDRIDYITHLKASVIFN
;
A
#
# COMPACT_ATOMS: atom_id res chain seq x y z
N MET A 1 36.49 40.76 -46.54
CA MET A 1 36.12 39.42 -46.04
C MET A 1 34.62 39.37 -45.85
N SER A 2 33.91 38.49 -46.57
CA SER A 2 32.45 38.42 -46.45
C SER A 2 32.06 37.86 -45.07
N VAL A 3 30.95 38.37 -44.51
CA VAL A 3 30.37 37.95 -43.23
C VAL A 3 30.24 36.41 -43.14
N SER A 4 30.05 35.72 -44.27
CA SER A 4 30.03 34.26 -44.40
C SER A 4 31.32 33.55 -43.99
N ALA A 5 32.50 34.07 -44.35
CA ALA A 5 33.78 33.44 -44.03
C ALA A 5 34.11 33.56 -42.52
N PHE A 6 33.69 34.66 -41.90
CA PHE A 6 33.86 34.90 -40.47
C PHE A 6 32.94 34.00 -39.63
N LEU A 7 31.66 33.83 -40.02
CA LEU A 7 30.76 32.88 -39.37
C LEU A 7 31.25 31.43 -39.51
N LYS A 8 31.74 31.00 -40.69
CA LYS A 8 32.29 29.66 -40.88
C LYS A 8 33.49 29.38 -39.97
N LYS A 9 34.43 30.34 -39.84
CA LYS A 9 35.59 30.19 -38.95
C LYS A 9 35.20 30.07 -37.47
N ARG A 10 34.19 30.84 -37.03
CA ARG A 10 33.65 30.74 -35.67
C ARG A 10 32.94 29.40 -35.40
N LEU A 11 32.17 28.91 -36.36
CA LEU A 11 31.51 27.59 -36.26
C LEU A 11 32.54 26.45 -36.14
N VAL A 12 33.63 26.50 -36.91
CA VAL A 12 34.73 25.52 -36.81
C VAL A 12 35.42 25.58 -35.44
N ILE A 13 35.69 26.78 -34.92
CA ILE A 13 36.29 26.94 -33.58
C ILE A 13 35.35 26.40 -32.49
N ILE A 14 34.04 26.70 -32.57
CA ILE A 14 33.04 26.17 -31.63
C ILE A 14 32.98 24.65 -31.72
N ALA A 15 32.95 24.07 -32.92
CA ALA A 15 32.96 22.63 -33.11
C ALA A 15 34.22 21.98 -32.50
N LEU A 16 35.41 22.55 -32.71
CA LEU A 16 36.65 22.07 -32.13
C LEU A 16 36.66 22.14 -30.60
N ILE A 17 36.12 23.22 -30.02
CA ILE A 17 35.98 23.35 -28.57
C ILE A 17 35.03 22.29 -28.02
N ILE A 18 33.87 22.08 -28.65
CA ILE A 18 32.90 21.05 -28.25
C ILE A 18 33.52 19.67 -28.36
N THR A 19 34.17 19.34 -29.48
CA THR A 19 34.84 18.05 -29.67
C THR A 19 35.97 17.85 -28.66
N GLY A 20 36.81 18.87 -28.43
CA GLY A 20 37.88 18.82 -27.42
C GLY A 20 37.34 18.62 -26.00
N GLY A 21 36.23 19.28 -25.66
CA GLY A 21 35.51 19.07 -24.40
C GLY A 21 34.92 17.67 -24.27
N LEU A 22 34.27 17.16 -25.33
CA LEU A 22 33.71 15.81 -25.37
C LEU A 22 34.76 14.70 -25.33
N ILE A 23 35.99 14.95 -25.81
CA ILE A 23 37.12 14.03 -25.65
C ILE A 23 37.65 14.10 -24.22
N SER A 24 37.81 15.32 -23.68
CA SER A 24 38.34 15.54 -22.34
C SER A 24 37.43 14.96 -21.24
N ILE A 25 36.11 15.03 -21.42
CA ILE A 25 35.15 14.46 -20.46
C ILE A 25 35.18 12.93 -20.41
N GLN A 26 35.65 12.24 -21.45
CA GLN A 26 35.77 10.76 -21.46
C GLN A 26 36.81 10.23 -20.45
N PHE A 27 37.74 11.07 -20.00
CA PHE A 27 38.76 10.70 -19.01
C PHE A 27 38.20 10.67 -17.58
N ILE A 28 37.03 11.26 -17.34
CA ILE A 28 36.33 11.19 -16.06
C ILE A 28 35.37 10.00 -16.18
N ARG A 29 35.83 8.81 -15.78
CA ARG A 29 35.03 7.58 -15.83
C ARG A 29 34.54 7.19 -14.43
N PRO A 30 33.24 6.98 -14.23
CA PRO A 30 32.73 6.47 -12.97
C PRO A 30 33.09 4.99 -12.83
N ASP A 31 33.41 4.57 -11.62
CA ASP A 31 33.61 3.16 -11.32
C ASP A 31 32.27 2.43 -11.21
N ILE A 32 32.18 1.26 -11.84
CA ILE A 32 31.02 0.36 -11.78
C ILE A 32 31.55 -0.98 -11.26
N PRO A 33 31.46 -1.23 -9.94
CA PRO A 33 32.05 -2.43 -9.37
C PRO A 33 31.25 -3.68 -9.78
N HIS A 34 31.93 -4.81 -9.92
CA HIS A 34 31.32 -6.13 -10.18
C HIS A 34 31.71 -7.12 -9.07
N PRO A 35 31.18 -6.97 -7.84
CA PRO A 35 31.45 -7.93 -6.76
C PRO A 35 30.94 -9.33 -7.11
N PRO A 36 31.50 -10.41 -6.53
CA PRO A 36 30.99 -11.76 -6.72
C PRO A 36 29.51 -11.89 -6.35
N VAL A 37 28.81 -12.78 -7.05
CA VAL A 37 27.44 -13.19 -6.72
C VAL A 37 27.50 -14.09 -5.48
N THR A 38 26.74 -13.75 -4.44
CA THR A 38 26.67 -14.54 -3.20
C THR A 38 25.43 -15.44 -3.16
N GLY A 39 24.37 -15.08 -3.89
CA GLY A 39 23.18 -15.89 -4.02
C GLY A 39 22.26 -15.43 -5.14
N GLU A 40 21.87 -16.35 -6.01
CA GLU A 40 20.92 -16.11 -7.11
C GLU A 40 19.48 -16.44 -6.71
N ILE A 41 18.54 -15.77 -7.37
CA ILE A 41 17.13 -16.13 -7.31
C ILE A 41 16.89 -17.50 -7.97
N LYS A 42 16.16 -18.36 -7.24
CA LYS A 42 15.64 -19.63 -7.79
C LYS A 42 14.26 -19.40 -8.39
N ALA A 43 14.23 -19.11 -9.68
CA ALA A 43 12.99 -18.90 -10.44
C ALA A 43 12.91 -19.85 -11.65
N PRO A 44 11.70 -20.10 -12.19
CA PRO A 44 11.51 -20.76 -13.48
C PRO A 44 12.35 -20.12 -14.60
N ALA A 45 12.74 -20.90 -15.61
CA ALA A 45 13.70 -20.46 -16.63
C ALA A 45 13.23 -19.22 -17.41
N ASP A 46 11.94 -19.11 -17.69
CA ASP A 46 11.32 -17.95 -18.35
C ASP A 46 11.36 -16.70 -17.47
N VAL A 47 11.01 -16.82 -16.18
CA VAL A 47 11.13 -15.73 -15.20
C VAL A 47 12.59 -15.28 -15.07
N ALA A 48 13.52 -16.23 -14.92
CA ALA A 48 14.93 -15.93 -14.79
C ALA A 48 15.50 -15.25 -16.05
N HIS A 49 15.00 -15.62 -17.23
CA HIS A 49 15.37 -14.95 -18.48
C HIS A 49 14.87 -13.49 -18.51
N ILE A 50 13.59 -13.26 -18.17
CA ILE A 50 13.02 -11.91 -18.11
C ILE A 50 13.79 -11.02 -17.14
N LEU A 51 14.10 -11.52 -15.93
CA LEU A 51 14.87 -10.76 -14.93
C LEU A 51 16.27 -10.40 -15.43
N ARG A 52 16.96 -11.34 -16.10
CA ARG A 52 18.30 -11.08 -16.66
C ARG A 52 18.26 -9.99 -17.75
N VAL A 53 17.29 -10.06 -18.66
CA VAL A 53 17.18 -9.11 -19.78
C VAL A 53 16.69 -7.73 -19.34
N SER A 54 15.73 -7.68 -18.41
CA SER A 54 15.04 -6.43 -18.08
C SER A 54 15.52 -5.77 -16.79
N CYS A 55 16.16 -6.51 -15.87
CA CYS A 55 16.46 -6.02 -14.53
C CYS A 55 17.95 -6.05 -14.17
N TYR A 56 18.70 -7.06 -14.59
CA TYR A 56 20.05 -7.33 -14.06
C TYR A 56 21.05 -6.21 -14.36
N ASP A 57 20.92 -5.52 -15.50
CA ASP A 57 21.87 -4.46 -15.84
C ASP A 57 21.93 -3.37 -14.76
N CYS A 58 20.81 -3.04 -14.12
CA CYS A 58 20.75 -2.06 -13.03
C CYS A 58 20.70 -2.69 -11.62
N HIS A 59 20.18 -3.91 -11.49
CA HIS A 59 19.88 -4.57 -10.22
C HIS A 59 20.72 -5.83 -9.96
N SER A 60 21.83 -6.05 -10.65
CA SER A 60 22.74 -7.18 -10.40
C SER A 60 24.20 -6.71 -10.45
N ASN A 61 25.11 -7.46 -9.84
CA ASN A 61 26.55 -7.32 -10.04
C ASN A 61 26.98 -7.82 -11.43
N GLU A 62 26.14 -8.60 -12.11
CA GLU A 62 26.31 -9.10 -13.48
C GLU A 62 25.83 -8.09 -14.53
N THR A 63 26.15 -6.81 -14.36
CA THR A 63 25.75 -5.76 -15.30
C THR A 63 26.39 -5.97 -16.67
N ASN A 64 25.60 -5.93 -17.74
CA ASN A 64 26.06 -6.03 -19.12
C ASN A 64 25.98 -4.67 -19.83
N LEU A 65 27.07 -3.89 -19.77
CA LEU A 65 27.14 -2.59 -20.44
C LEU A 65 27.35 -2.76 -21.95
N LYS A 66 26.59 -2.03 -22.77
CA LYS A 66 26.87 -1.88 -24.20
C LYS A 66 27.96 -0.82 -24.37
N TRP A 67 28.72 -0.88 -25.47
CA TRP A 67 29.84 0.03 -25.73
C TRP A 67 29.48 1.53 -25.62
N PHE A 68 28.23 1.89 -25.94
CA PHE A 68 27.76 3.28 -25.87
C PHE A 68 27.37 3.71 -24.46
N ASP A 69 27.08 2.77 -23.56
CA ASP A 69 26.83 3.06 -22.13
C ASP A 69 28.12 3.53 -21.44
N GLU A 70 29.28 3.17 -21.98
CA GLU A 70 30.59 3.54 -21.43
C GLU A 70 31.08 4.92 -21.88
N ILE A 71 30.36 5.58 -22.81
CA ILE A 71 30.74 6.88 -23.35
C ILE A 71 30.15 8.00 -22.47
N ALA A 72 30.99 8.94 -22.04
CA ALA A 72 30.54 10.12 -21.30
C ALA A 72 29.76 11.08 -22.23
N PRO A 73 28.70 11.74 -21.72
CA PRO A 73 28.25 11.74 -20.33
C PRO A 73 27.27 10.60 -19.97
N ALA A 74 26.90 9.72 -20.91
CA ALA A 74 25.94 8.64 -20.66
C ALA A 74 26.42 7.68 -19.56
N SER A 75 27.71 7.35 -19.53
CA SER A 75 28.31 6.50 -18.49
C SER A 75 28.09 6.97 -17.06
N TRP A 76 27.97 8.28 -16.85
CA TRP A 76 27.70 8.86 -15.53
C TRP A 76 26.27 8.61 -15.08
N LEU A 77 25.32 8.74 -16.02
CA LEU A 77 23.91 8.44 -15.78
C LEU A 77 23.72 6.94 -15.52
N VAL A 78 24.35 6.09 -16.33
CA VAL A 78 24.30 4.63 -16.21
C VAL A 78 24.87 4.18 -14.85
N ALA A 79 26.08 4.64 -14.48
CA ALA A 79 26.65 4.34 -13.18
C ALA A 79 25.77 4.83 -12.01
N GLY A 80 25.08 5.97 -12.19
CA GLY A 80 24.09 6.46 -11.26
C GLY A 80 22.89 5.52 -11.09
N HIS A 81 22.27 5.10 -12.19
CA HIS A 81 21.15 4.16 -12.18
C HIS A 81 21.52 2.81 -11.58
N ILE A 82 22.70 2.27 -11.91
CA ILE A 82 23.19 1.01 -11.35
C ILE A 82 23.37 1.11 -9.83
N ARG A 83 24.01 2.19 -9.36
CA ARG A 83 24.26 2.38 -7.93
C ARG A 83 22.95 2.51 -7.14
N GLU A 84 22.01 3.33 -7.62
CA GLU A 84 20.71 3.48 -6.95
C GLU A 84 19.85 2.21 -7.09
N GLY A 85 19.91 1.54 -8.24
CA GLY A 85 19.22 0.28 -8.51
C GLY A 85 19.65 -0.81 -7.53
N ARG A 86 20.96 -1.09 -7.46
CA ARG A 86 21.54 -2.08 -6.52
C ARG A 86 21.31 -1.74 -5.05
N LYS A 87 21.22 -0.44 -4.71
CA LYS A 87 20.89 0.01 -3.34
C LYS A 87 19.43 -0.31 -2.97
N ALA A 88 18.51 -0.21 -3.92
CA ALA A 88 17.11 -0.56 -3.70
C ALA A 88 16.89 -2.08 -3.71
N LEU A 89 17.48 -2.78 -4.66
CA LEU A 89 17.43 -4.24 -4.77
C LEU A 89 18.62 -4.75 -5.60
N ASN A 90 19.29 -5.79 -5.12
CA ASN A 90 20.35 -6.47 -5.86
C ASN A 90 20.07 -7.98 -5.95
N PHE A 91 19.96 -8.51 -7.17
CA PHE A 91 19.70 -9.92 -7.45
C PHE A 91 20.93 -10.82 -7.22
N SER A 92 22.14 -10.24 -7.10
CA SER A 92 23.36 -10.99 -6.85
C SER A 92 23.57 -11.38 -5.38
N ASN A 93 22.82 -10.80 -4.45
CA ASN A 93 22.86 -11.14 -3.02
C ASN A 93 21.47 -11.54 -2.52
N TRP A 94 20.71 -12.25 -3.35
CA TRP A 94 19.32 -12.61 -3.09
C TRP A 94 19.13 -13.40 -1.78
N ASP A 95 20.12 -14.23 -1.45
CA ASP A 95 20.19 -15.05 -0.25
C ASP A 95 20.32 -14.24 1.06
N SER A 96 20.77 -12.99 0.97
CA SER A 96 20.85 -12.08 2.12
C SER A 96 19.49 -11.56 2.58
N LEU A 97 18.46 -11.66 1.73
CA LEU A 97 17.11 -11.22 2.04
C LEU A 97 16.34 -12.30 2.79
N ALA A 98 15.57 -11.91 3.81
CA ALA A 98 14.63 -12.83 4.45
C ALA A 98 13.58 -13.32 3.43
N PRO A 99 13.03 -14.54 3.54
CA PRO A 99 12.06 -15.06 2.57
C PRO A 99 10.82 -14.16 2.37
N GLY A 100 10.38 -13.46 3.42
CA GLY A 100 9.31 -12.47 3.32
C GLY A 100 9.69 -11.26 2.47
N ASP A 101 10.93 -10.77 2.62
CA ASP A 101 11.46 -9.63 1.87
C ASP A 101 11.75 -10.00 0.41
N GLN A 102 12.22 -11.22 0.14
CA GLN A 102 12.36 -11.76 -1.21
C GLN A 102 11.02 -11.68 -1.96
N LYS A 103 9.96 -12.21 -1.34
CA LYS A 103 8.61 -12.16 -1.92
C LYS A 103 8.12 -10.72 -2.10
N ALA A 104 8.25 -9.89 -1.06
CA ALA A 104 7.79 -8.49 -1.11
C ALA A 104 8.49 -7.69 -2.23
N ASN A 105 9.80 -7.88 -2.42
CA ASN A 105 10.56 -7.24 -3.48
C ASN A 105 10.12 -7.71 -4.87
N LEU A 106 9.82 -9.00 -5.06
CA LEU A 106 9.29 -9.49 -6.35
C LEU A 106 7.93 -8.88 -6.68
N PHE A 107 7.01 -8.83 -5.71
CA PHE A 107 5.71 -8.17 -5.91
C PHE A 107 5.89 -6.68 -6.21
N LEU A 108 6.78 -5.99 -5.50
CA LEU A 108 7.09 -4.58 -5.78
C LEU A 108 7.63 -4.40 -7.20
N SER A 109 8.56 -5.24 -7.65
CA SER A 109 9.12 -5.20 -9.00
C SER A 109 8.05 -5.36 -10.09
N VAL A 110 7.12 -6.32 -9.93
CA VAL A 110 5.99 -6.50 -10.86
C VAL A 110 5.09 -5.27 -10.89
N ASN A 111 4.80 -4.67 -9.73
CA ASN A 111 3.99 -3.46 -9.65
C ASN A 111 4.68 -2.26 -10.31
N GLN A 112 5.97 -2.04 -10.05
CA GLN A 112 6.75 -0.98 -10.71
C GLN A 112 6.79 -1.17 -12.24
N ALA A 113 6.85 -2.42 -12.70
CA ALA A 113 6.76 -2.73 -14.11
C ALA A 113 5.37 -2.44 -14.71
N MET A 114 4.30 -2.76 -13.99
CA MET A 114 2.93 -2.43 -14.40
C MET A 114 2.68 -0.93 -14.50
N PHE A 115 3.29 -0.12 -13.64
CA PHE A 115 3.20 1.34 -13.74
C PHE A 115 4.06 1.94 -14.86
N GLY A 116 4.82 1.12 -15.59
CA GLY A 116 5.80 1.60 -16.57
C GLY A 116 6.97 2.37 -15.94
N ALA A 117 7.15 2.28 -14.62
CA ALA A 117 8.24 2.91 -13.91
C ALA A 117 9.55 2.14 -14.09
N MET A 118 9.46 0.82 -14.30
CA MET A 118 10.60 -0.07 -14.55
C MET A 118 10.36 -1.00 -15.74
N PRO A 119 11.38 -1.27 -16.57
CA PRO A 119 12.67 -0.57 -16.61
C PRO A 119 12.48 0.89 -17.04
N LEU A 120 13.43 1.76 -16.67
CA LEU A 120 13.30 3.20 -16.91
C LEU A 120 13.01 3.49 -18.41
N PRO A 121 12.04 4.37 -18.75
CA PRO A 121 11.74 4.70 -20.14
C PRO A 121 12.95 5.24 -20.93
N SER A 122 13.83 5.99 -20.25
CA SER A 122 15.09 6.48 -20.84
C SER A 122 16.06 5.34 -21.16
N TYR A 123 16.07 4.28 -20.36
CA TYR A 123 16.90 3.09 -20.60
C TYR A 123 16.38 2.31 -21.81
N THR A 124 15.09 1.96 -21.81
CA THR A 124 14.48 1.16 -22.89
C THR A 124 14.40 1.88 -24.24
N SER A 125 14.65 3.20 -24.28
CA SER A 125 14.78 3.95 -25.53
C SER A 125 16.05 3.59 -26.31
N PHE A 126 17.12 3.20 -25.63
CA PHE A 126 18.38 2.74 -26.23
C PHE A 126 18.61 1.23 -26.05
N HIS A 127 17.87 0.61 -25.12
CA HIS A 127 17.90 -0.81 -24.79
C HIS A 127 16.51 -1.43 -25.00
N GLY A 128 16.05 -1.45 -26.25
CA GLY A 128 14.70 -1.92 -26.60
C GLY A 128 14.44 -3.39 -26.26
N ASP A 129 15.50 -4.19 -26.17
CA ASP A 129 15.53 -5.57 -25.71
C ASP A 129 15.11 -5.74 -24.24
N ALA A 130 15.39 -4.75 -23.39
CA ALA A 130 14.98 -4.75 -21.99
C ALA A 130 13.52 -4.35 -21.78
N ARG A 131 12.76 -4.02 -22.84
CA ARG A 131 11.36 -3.62 -22.69
C ARG A 131 10.50 -4.83 -22.39
N LEU A 132 9.82 -4.79 -21.24
CA LEU A 132 8.85 -5.82 -20.85
C LEU A 132 7.63 -5.79 -21.78
N THR A 133 7.29 -6.94 -22.34
CA THR A 133 6.04 -7.15 -23.08
C THR A 133 4.89 -7.52 -22.13
N GLU A 134 3.66 -7.47 -22.63
CA GLU A 134 2.49 -7.95 -21.87
C GLU A 134 2.63 -9.43 -21.48
N LYS A 135 3.22 -10.24 -22.36
CA LYS A 135 3.52 -11.65 -22.08
C LYS A 135 4.49 -11.78 -20.91
N ASP A 136 5.57 -11.00 -20.91
CA ASP A 136 6.55 -11.01 -19.82
C ASP A 136 5.91 -10.60 -18.49
N LEU A 137 5.10 -9.53 -18.50
CA LEU A 137 4.35 -9.10 -17.32
C LEU A 137 3.41 -10.20 -16.82
N ASN A 138 2.70 -10.90 -17.70
CA ASN A 138 1.82 -11.98 -17.31
C ASN A 138 2.58 -13.19 -16.75
N THR A 139 3.74 -13.53 -17.31
CA THR A 139 4.64 -14.55 -16.75
C THR A 139 5.12 -14.17 -15.34
N LEU A 140 5.56 -12.93 -15.14
CA LEU A 140 6.01 -12.45 -13.83
C LEU A 140 4.86 -12.43 -12.81
N LYS A 141 3.67 -11.95 -13.20
CA LYS A 141 2.44 -11.95 -12.39
C LYS A 141 2.06 -13.36 -11.93
N ALA A 142 2.05 -14.32 -12.85
CA ALA A 142 1.75 -15.71 -12.55
C ALA A 142 2.76 -16.30 -11.55
N TYR A 143 4.05 -16.02 -11.75
CA TYR A 143 5.10 -16.47 -10.84
C TYR A 143 4.93 -15.88 -9.44
N VAL A 144 4.84 -14.55 -9.31
CA VAL A 144 4.72 -13.93 -7.97
C VAL A 144 3.41 -14.30 -7.28
N GLY A 145 2.32 -14.44 -8.04
CA GLY A 145 1.04 -14.94 -7.52
C GLY A 145 1.15 -16.34 -6.91
N SER A 146 1.94 -17.23 -7.51
CA SER A 146 2.16 -18.58 -6.99
C SER A 146 2.92 -18.61 -5.64
N LEU A 147 3.65 -17.53 -5.30
CA LEU A 147 4.40 -17.40 -4.05
C LEU A 147 3.51 -17.02 -2.84
N ALA A 148 2.24 -16.69 -3.07
CA ALA A 148 1.30 -16.27 -2.04
C ALA A 148 0.02 -17.13 -2.02
N PRO A 149 0.13 -18.45 -1.82
CA PRO A 149 -1.04 -19.31 -1.73
C PRO A 149 -1.91 -18.93 -0.53
N LEU A 150 -3.23 -19.15 -0.67
CA LEU A 150 -4.16 -19.01 0.45
C LEU A 150 -3.74 -19.92 1.60
N LYS A 151 -3.60 -19.35 2.80
CA LYS A 151 -3.26 -20.12 4.01
C LYS A 151 -4.39 -20.04 5.02
N ILE A 152 -4.94 -21.20 5.37
CA ILE A 152 -5.82 -21.33 6.52
C ILE A 152 -5.01 -21.06 7.78
N SER A 153 -5.59 -20.32 8.72
CA SER A 153 -4.91 -19.95 9.96
C SER A 153 -4.84 -21.13 10.90
N ASP A 154 -3.64 -21.39 11.42
CA ASP A 154 -3.43 -22.36 12.49
C ASP A 154 -3.79 -21.76 13.86
N THR A 155 -3.86 -22.64 14.87
CA THR A 155 -4.15 -22.27 16.26
C THR A 155 -3.13 -21.28 16.82
N SER A 156 -1.88 -21.29 16.35
CA SER A 156 -0.84 -20.38 16.86
C SER A 156 -1.12 -18.94 16.47
N ARG A 157 -1.48 -18.68 15.20
CA ARG A 157 -1.85 -17.35 14.69
C ARG A 157 -3.08 -16.81 15.38
N ILE A 158 -4.09 -17.66 15.58
CA ILE A 158 -5.31 -17.31 16.31
C ILE A 158 -4.98 -16.94 17.77
N THR A 159 -4.12 -17.72 18.43
CA THR A 159 -3.72 -17.49 19.82
C THR A 159 -2.98 -16.16 19.98
N VAL A 160 -2.06 -15.84 19.06
CA VAL A 160 -1.33 -14.56 19.06
C VAL A 160 -2.28 -13.38 18.95
N ALA A 161 -3.21 -13.41 17.99
CA ALA A 161 -4.21 -12.35 17.84
C ALA A 161 -5.10 -12.20 19.09
N GLN A 162 -5.54 -13.31 19.70
CA GLN A 162 -6.33 -13.28 20.93
C GLN A 162 -5.53 -12.74 22.13
N GLN A 163 -4.23 -13.03 22.20
CA GLN A 163 -3.35 -12.46 23.23
C GLN A 163 -3.19 -10.95 23.03
N GLN A 164 -2.98 -10.48 21.80
CA GLN A 164 -2.92 -9.06 21.48
C GLN A 164 -4.22 -8.36 21.89
N PHE A 165 -5.37 -8.89 21.47
CA PHE A 165 -6.67 -8.33 21.81
C PHE A 165 -6.86 -8.24 23.34
N ARG A 166 -6.59 -9.32 24.07
CA ARG A 166 -6.70 -9.35 25.54
C ARG A 166 -5.82 -8.30 26.22
N LYS A 167 -4.58 -8.12 25.77
CA LYS A 167 -3.69 -7.09 26.32
C LYS A 167 -4.16 -5.68 25.94
N TRP A 168 -4.69 -5.49 24.73
CA TRP A 168 -5.20 -4.20 24.27
C TRP A 168 -6.40 -3.72 25.10
N VAL A 169 -7.41 -4.58 25.31
CA VAL A 169 -8.64 -4.18 26.03
C VAL A 169 -8.41 -3.85 27.50
N VAL A 170 -7.36 -4.41 28.13
CA VAL A 170 -6.97 -4.08 29.51
C VAL A 170 -5.96 -2.93 29.60
N GLY A 171 -5.64 -2.27 28.48
CA GLY A 171 -4.68 -1.16 28.44
C GLY A 171 -3.22 -1.56 28.63
N ALA A 172 -2.87 -2.83 28.42
CA ALA A 172 -1.51 -3.37 28.58
C ALA A 172 -0.67 -3.39 27.28
N LEU A 173 -1.19 -2.85 26.17
CA LEU A 173 -0.44 -2.55 24.96
C LEU A 173 -0.38 -1.02 24.81
N PRO A 174 0.75 -0.50 24.30
CA PRO A 174 1.42 0.68 24.80
C PRO A 174 0.44 1.80 25.08
N ALA A 175 0.54 2.34 26.29
CA ALA A 175 -0.10 3.60 26.58
C ALA A 175 0.52 4.67 25.67
N VAL A 176 -0.33 5.47 25.05
CA VAL A 176 -0.02 6.62 24.18
C VAL A 176 1.29 7.37 24.52
N PRO A 177 1.60 7.72 25.79
CA PRO A 177 2.79 8.49 26.13
C PRO A 177 4.14 7.79 25.82
N GLU A 178 4.12 6.48 25.57
CA GLU A 178 5.33 5.68 25.36
C GLU A 178 5.71 5.53 23.87
N VAL A 179 4.82 5.95 22.96
CA VAL A 179 5.05 5.81 21.52
C VAL A 179 6.04 6.86 21.03
N LYS A 180 7.21 6.42 20.59
CA LYS A 180 8.24 7.32 20.07
C LYS A 180 7.85 7.87 18.69
N PRO A 181 8.22 9.12 18.38
CA PRO A 181 8.04 9.68 17.05
C PRO A 181 8.87 8.92 16.02
N ALA A 182 8.46 8.99 14.76
CA ALA A 182 9.25 8.50 13.64
C ALA A 182 10.57 9.29 13.52
N PRO A 183 11.62 8.72 12.89
CA PRO A 183 12.92 9.39 12.76
C PRO A 183 12.88 10.77 12.08
N ASN A 184 11.83 11.07 11.32
CA ASN A 184 11.57 12.37 10.69
C ASN A 184 10.77 13.35 11.57
N GLY A 185 10.56 13.02 12.84
CA GLY A 185 9.88 13.88 13.81
C GLY A 185 8.35 13.81 13.77
N ILE A 186 7.74 13.02 12.88
CA ILE A 186 6.30 12.84 12.86
C ILE A 186 5.88 12.02 14.08
N GLU A 187 5.00 12.60 14.89
CA GLU A 187 4.41 11.94 16.06
C GLU A 187 3.35 10.91 15.65
N TYR A 188 3.12 9.93 16.52
CA TYR A 188 2.02 9.00 16.33
C TYR A 188 0.70 9.75 16.52
N ILE A 189 -0.20 9.65 15.54
CA ILE A 189 -1.52 10.29 15.62
C ILE A 189 -2.45 9.32 16.33
N HIS A 190 -3.18 9.84 17.32
CA HIS A 190 -3.89 9.06 18.33
C HIS A 190 -5.39 8.88 18.00
N ASN A 191 -6.03 9.96 17.57
CA ASN A 191 -7.46 10.02 17.31
C ASN A 191 -7.90 9.42 15.96
N TYR A 192 -7.01 8.75 15.22
CA TYR A 192 -7.35 8.23 13.89
C TYR A 192 -8.36 7.08 13.92
N ARG A 193 -8.52 6.39 15.05
CA ARG A 193 -9.54 5.35 15.24
C ARG A 193 -10.98 5.87 15.23
N ASP A 194 -11.14 7.19 15.31
CA ASP A 194 -12.42 7.90 15.26
C ASP A 194 -12.69 8.49 13.86
N TRP A 195 -11.73 8.37 12.95
CA TRP A 195 -11.85 8.84 11.57
C TRP A 195 -12.69 7.88 10.72
N GLN A 196 -13.04 8.34 9.52
CA GLN A 196 -13.95 7.62 8.64
C GLN A 196 -13.20 6.81 7.60
N ILE A 197 -13.82 5.73 7.15
CA ILE A 197 -13.24 4.84 6.13
C ILE A 197 -13.29 5.53 4.78
N VAL A 198 -12.12 5.63 4.16
CA VAL A 198 -11.92 6.08 2.78
C VAL A 198 -12.01 4.88 1.84
N ASN A 199 -11.30 3.79 2.19
CA ASN A 199 -11.29 2.56 1.41
C ASN A 199 -10.75 1.37 2.25
N ILE A 200 -10.85 0.16 1.70
CA ILE A 200 -10.42 -1.12 2.29
C ILE A 200 -9.54 -1.83 1.25
N THR A 201 -8.59 -2.65 1.68
CA THR A 201 -7.75 -3.44 0.76
C THR A 201 -7.47 -4.85 1.30
N ASP A 202 -7.80 -5.89 0.53
CA ASP A 202 -7.26 -7.27 0.67
C ASP A 202 -5.86 -7.30 0.06
N ARG A 203 -4.87 -7.79 0.80
CA ARG A 203 -3.50 -7.94 0.34
C ARG A 203 -3.05 -9.38 0.51
N PHE A 204 -3.48 -10.24 -0.42
CA PHE A 204 -3.11 -11.65 -0.41
C PHE A 204 -1.59 -11.86 -0.47
N ASP A 205 -0.84 -10.97 -1.13
CA ASP A 205 0.60 -11.08 -1.33
C ASP A 205 1.36 -11.17 -0.01
N ASN A 206 0.85 -10.53 1.05
CA ASN A 206 1.41 -10.57 2.40
C ASN A 206 0.42 -11.03 3.47
N GLY A 207 -0.78 -11.48 3.08
CA GLY A 207 -1.82 -11.98 3.98
C GLY A 207 -2.28 -10.93 4.99
N THR A 208 -2.44 -9.68 4.55
CA THR A 208 -2.99 -8.61 5.38
C THR A 208 -4.27 -8.06 4.80
N MET A 209 -5.19 -7.65 5.67
CA MET A 209 -6.32 -6.81 5.32
C MET A 209 -6.10 -5.41 5.89
N ARG A 210 -6.52 -4.40 5.15
CA ARG A 210 -6.22 -3.01 5.46
C ARG A 210 -7.45 -2.14 5.39
N VAL A 211 -7.54 -1.18 6.30
CA VAL A 211 -8.51 -0.10 6.24
C VAL A 211 -7.76 1.21 6.16
N ILE A 212 -8.15 2.06 5.22
CA ILE A 212 -7.64 3.42 5.06
C ILE A 212 -8.69 4.36 5.65
N LEU A 213 -8.28 5.10 6.67
CA LEU A 213 -9.09 6.08 7.38
C LEU A 213 -8.63 7.48 6.98
N GLY A 214 -9.57 8.42 6.87
CA GLY A 214 -9.32 9.82 6.52
C GLY A 214 -9.90 10.75 7.56
N ASN A 215 -9.12 11.76 7.95
CA ASN A 215 -9.61 12.81 8.85
C ASN A 215 -10.69 13.68 8.18
N ASP A 216 -11.32 14.58 8.94
CA ASP A 216 -12.42 15.42 8.44
C ASP A 216 -12.06 16.22 7.18
N VAL A 217 -10.81 16.67 7.06
CA VAL A 217 -10.31 17.37 5.86
C VAL A 217 -10.32 16.44 4.64
N ALA A 218 -9.85 15.20 4.79
CA ALA A 218 -9.90 14.20 3.74
C ALA A 218 -11.35 13.87 3.32
N ILE A 219 -12.24 13.68 4.30
CA ILE A 219 -13.65 13.35 4.05
C ILE A 219 -14.39 14.51 3.38
N ASP A 220 -14.15 15.75 3.81
CA ASP A 220 -14.70 16.94 3.16
C ASP A 220 -14.22 17.06 1.71
N ALA A 221 -12.94 16.80 1.45
CA ALA A 221 -12.37 16.77 0.10
C ALA A 221 -13.03 15.70 -0.78
N ILE A 222 -13.26 14.49 -0.25
CA ILE A 222 -13.96 13.40 -0.94
C ILE A 222 -15.40 13.81 -1.27
N ASN A 223 -16.14 14.32 -0.28
CA ASN A 223 -17.53 14.77 -0.46
C ASN A 223 -17.66 15.90 -1.49
N LYS A 224 -16.63 16.73 -1.65
CA LYS A 224 -16.59 17.83 -2.63
C LYS A 224 -15.97 17.41 -3.97
N HIS A 225 -15.53 16.16 -4.10
CA HIS A 225 -14.77 15.65 -5.24
C HIS A 225 -13.52 16.49 -5.57
N LYS A 226 -12.81 16.97 -4.55
CA LYS A 226 -11.59 17.80 -4.63
C LYS A 226 -10.40 17.12 -3.99
N THR A 227 -9.99 16.00 -4.57
CA THR A 227 -8.94 15.11 -4.02
C THR A 227 -7.64 15.12 -4.82
N ASN A 228 -7.52 15.95 -5.86
CA ASN A 228 -6.29 16.05 -6.65
C ASN A 228 -6.01 17.51 -7.09
N PRO A 229 -5.04 18.19 -6.44
CA PRO A 229 -4.31 17.74 -5.25
C PRO A 229 -5.21 17.67 -4.01
N TRP A 230 -4.79 16.91 -3.00
CA TRP A 230 -5.43 16.93 -1.69
C TRP A 230 -5.15 18.26 -0.97
N PRO A 231 -6.11 18.81 -0.21
CA PRO A 231 -5.89 20.04 0.55
C PRO A 231 -4.92 19.82 1.72
N ASN A 232 -4.15 20.86 2.09
CA ASN A 232 -3.30 20.84 3.29
C ASN A 232 -4.12 20.53 4.54
N GLY A 233 -3.53 19.72 5.43
CA GLY A 233 -4.20 19.16 6.60
C GLY A 233 -4.93 17.84 6.32
N THR A 234 -4.97 17.35 5.07
CA THR A 234 -5.42 15.98 4.77
C THR A 234 -4.50 14.98 5.47
N ILE A 235 -5.08 14.04 6.22
CA ILE A 235 -4.33 12.94 6.81
C ILE A 235 -5.02 11.61 6.52
N PHE A 236 -4.24 10.65 6.05
CA PHE A 236 -4.65 9.26 5.97
C PHE A 236 -3.98 8.44 7.05
N ALA A 237 -4.74 7.54 7.68
CA ALA A 237 -4.23 6.48 8.52
C ALA A 237 -4.54 5.13 7.85
N LYS A 238 -3.52 4.36 7.48
CA LYS A 238 -3.68 3.01 6.95
C LYS A 238 -3.35 2.01 8.04
N VAL A 239 -4.35 1.25 8.45
CA VAL A 239 -4.24 0.23 9.49
C VAL A 239 -4.22 -1.13 8.82
N ALA A 240 -3.24 -1.97 9.16
CA ALA A 240 -3.10 -3.30 8.58
C ALA A 240 -3.12 -4.37 9.66
N TRP A 241 -4.00 -5.34 9.47
CA TRP A 241 -4.09 -6.55 10.28
C TRP A 241 -3.68 -7.76 9.46
N GLU A 242 -3.13 -8.76 10.13
CA GLU A 242 -3.04 -10.10 9.58
C GLU A 242 -4.43 -10.66 9.27
N GLU A 243 -4.54 -11.41 8.19
CA GLU A 243 -5.77 -12.15 7.88
C GLU A 243 -5.82 -13.47 8.67
N LEU A 244 -6.86 -13.62 9.49
CA LEU A 244 -7.23 -14.89 10.11
C LEU A 244 -8.29 -15.59 9.29
N THR A 245 -7.84 -16.31 8.27
CA THR A 245 -8.67 -17.13 7.37
C THR A 245 -9.07 -18.44 8.02
N ASP A 246 -10.37 -18.75 8.02
CA ASP A 246 -10.94 -20.03 8.47
C ASP A 246 -11.06 -21.07 7.33
N SER A 247 -11.53 -22.28 7.65
CA SER A 247 -11.76 -23.35 6.66
C SER A 247 -12.84 -23.02 5.62
N ASN A 248 -13.71 -22.04 5.89
CA ASN A 248 -14.69 -21.53 4.95
C ASN A 248 -14.10 -20.46 4.01
N SER A 249 -12.82 -20.10 4.18
CA SER A 249 -12.14 -19.02 3.47
C SER A 249 -12.69 -17.63 3.81
N VAL A 250 -13.29 -17.48 4.99
CA VAL A 250 -13.64 -16.20 5.58
C VAL A 250 -12.50 -15.74 6.45
N SER A 251 -12.04 -14.51 6.21
CA SER A 251 -10.92 -13.90 6.93
C SER A 251 -11.43 -12.82 7.85
N ASN A 252 -11.10 -12.93 9.13
CA ASN A 252 -11.33 -11.88 10.12
C ASN A 252 -10.02 -11.15 10.43
N THR A 253 -10.09 -9.96 11.03
CA THR A 253 -8.87 -9.26 11.49
C THR A 253 -8.15 -10.06 12.57
N GLY A 254 -6.87 -10.32 12.33
CA GLY A 254 -5.93 -10.89 13.29
C GLY A 254 -5.09 -9.85 14.00
N GLU A 255 -3.83 -10.20 14.24
CA GLU A 255 -2.88 -9.31 14.89
C GLU A 255 -2.66 -8.03 14.07
N LEU A 256 -2.76 -6.86 14.72
CA LEU A 256 -2.31 -5.61 14.11
C LEU A 256 -0.82 -5.71 13.73
N LYS A 257 -0.51 -5.48 12.45
CA LYS A 257 0.85 -5.48 11.95
C LYS A 257 1.47 -4.09 11.91
N GLN A 258 0.70 -3.09 11.53
CA GLN A 258 1.20 -1.73 11.42
C GLN A 258 0.10 -0.68 11.25
N VAL A 259 0.48 0.56 11.53
CA VAL A 259 -0.27 1.77 11.22
C VAL A 259 0.66 2.71 10.44
N GLU A 260 0.18 3.26 9.34
CA GLU A 260 0.92 4.18 8.49
C GLU A 260 0.16 5.51 8.36
N PHE A 261 0.88 6.62 8.36
CA PHE A 261 0.31 7.94 8.15
C PHE A 261 0.90 8.63 6.92
N MET A 262 0.01 9.29 6.18
CA MET A 262 0.34 10.26 5.14
C MET A 262 -0.27 11.61 5.54
N ILE A 263 0.55 12.67 5.63
CA ILE A 263 0.13 14.00 6.11
C ILE A 263 0.41 15.05 5.03
N LYS A 264 -0.63 15.72 4.52
CA LYS A 264 -0.47 16.77 3.48
C LYS A 264 -0.11 18.11 4.11
N ASP A 265 1.06 18.63 3.76
CA ASP A 265 1.44 20.03 4.03
C ASP A 265 2.51 20.48 3.00
N ASP A 266 2.14 21.42 2.13
CA ASP A 266 3.01 21.90 1.06
C ASP A 266 4.27 22.63 1.55
N LYS A 267 4.26 23.18 2.77
CA LYS A 267 5.39 23.92 3.32
C LYS A 267 6.30 23.00 4.12
N GLN A 268 5.73 22.25 5.06
CA GLN A 268 6.48 21.38 5.95
C GLN A 268 7.13 20.22 5.19
N TYR A 269 6.45 19.71 4.16
CA TYR A 269 6.87 18.52 3.41
C TYR A 269 7.25 18.82 1.96
N ALA A 270 7.69 20.05 1.66
CA ALA A 270 8.06 20.48 0.31
C ALA A 270 9.11 19.55 -0.37
N GLN A 271 10.02 18.96 0.41
CA GLN A 271 11.07 18.06 -0.09
C GLN A 271 10.58 16.63 -0.35
N THR A 272 9.38 16.28 0.12
CA THR A 272 8.82 14.93 0.08
C THR A 272 7.50 14.88 -0.68
N GLY A 273 7.36 15.78 -1.66
CA GLY A 273 6.18 15.88 -2.52
C GLY A 273 4.95 16.44 -1.79
N SER A 274 5.16 17.33 -0.82
CA SER A 274 4.12 17.88 0.07
C SER A 274 3.47 16.86 1.02
N TRP A 275 4.06 15.67 1.17
CA TRP A 275 3.57 14.62 2.04
C TRP A 275 4.58 14.22 3.11
N GLY A 276 4.13 14.20 4.36
CA GLY A 276 4.82 13.55 5.48
C GLY A 276 4.49 12.06 5.49
N TRP A 277 5.50 11.22 5.73
CA TRP A 277 5.39 9.76 5.67
C TRP A 277 5.87 9.15 6.97
N ALA A 278 5.05 8.34 7.64
CA ALA A 278 5.47 7.66 8.85
C ALA A 278 4.74 6.33 9.03
N ARG A 279 5.37 5.39 9.74
CA ARG A 279 4.87 4.02 9.94
C ARG A 279 5.30 3.52 11.32
N TRP A 280 4.39 2.85 12.01
CA TRP A 280 4.61 2.17 13.28
C TRP A 280 4.26 0.70 13.15
N LYS A 281 5.08 -0.19 13.69
CA LYS A 281 4.94 -1.64 13.53
C LYS A 281 4.66 -2.36 14.85
N GLY A 282 3.78 -3.34 14.77
CA GLY A 282 3.48 -4.31 15.81
C GLY A 282 2.88 -3.72 17.08
N ASN A 283 2.86 -4.56 18.12
CA ASN A 283 2.17 -4.28 19.39
C ASN A 283 2.79 -3.11 20.15
N GLU A 284 4.09 -2.89 20.02
CA GLU A 284 4.81 -1.82 20.71
C GLU A 284 4.70 -0.47 19.99
N LEU A 285 4.04 -0.42 18.83
CA LEU A 285 4.06 0.74 17.94
C LEU A 285 5.51 1.24 17.80
N LYS A 286 6.38 0.39 17.26
CA LYS A 286 7.77 0.78 17.05
C LYS A 286 7.85 1.63 15.78
N PRO A 287 8.39 2.87 15.83
CA PRO A 287 8.55 3.68 14.62
C PRO A 287 9.46 2.98 13.62
N TYR A 288 9.07 3.02 12.36
CA TYR A 288 9.83 2.49 11.24
C TYR A 288 10.88 3.50 10.76
N GLY A 289 11.98 2.98 10.19
CA GLY A 289 13.11 3.77 9.71
C GLY A 289 14.23 3.89 10.74
N LYS A 290 15.43 4.20 10.26
CA LYS A 290 16.63 4.39 11.10
C LYS A 290 17.16 5.82 11.05
N THR A 291 16.86 6.56 9.99
CA THR A 291 17.41 7.89 9.69
C THR A 291 16.32 8.81 9.18
N LEU A 292 16.57 10.12 9.18
CA LEU A 292 15.67 11.14 8.60
C LEU A 292 15.26 10.85 7.15
N THR A 293 16.11 10.15 6.39
CA THR A 293 15.92 9.88 4.96
C THR A 293 15.07 8.65 4.66
N PHE A 294 14.55 7.93 5.66
CA PHE A 294 13.76 6.72 5.44
C PHE A 294 12.52 6.99 4.56
N SER A 295 11.95 8.20 4.63
CA SER A 295 10.78 8.58 3.83
C SER A 295 11.03 8.50 2.32
N GLN A 296 12.28 8.48 1.86
CA GLN A 296 12.61 8.26 0.45
C GLN A 296 12.10 6.91 -0.07
N GLU A 297 12.07 5.88 0.78
CA GLU A 297 11.51 4.57 0.44
C GLU A 297 10.01 4.68 0.13
N CYS A 298 9.28 5.46 0.95
CA CYS A 298 7.85 5.73 0.74
C CYS A 298 7.63 6.53 -0.55
N ILE A 299 8.38 7.62 -0.73
CA ILE A 299 8.26 8.51 -1.90
C ILE A 299 8.56 7.76 -3.19
N ASN A 300 9.62 6.96 -3.23
CA ASN A 300 9.98 6.19 -4.42
C ASN A 300 8.87 5.22 -4.83
N CYS A 301 8.22 4.57 -3.86
CA CYS A 301 7.10 3.68 -4.13
C CYS A 301 5.85 4.44 -4.61
N HIS A 302 5.61 5.65 -4.10
CA HIS A 302 4.43 6.47 -4.42
C HIS A 302 4.61 7.40 -5.63
N LYS A 303 5.85 7.63 -6.09
CA LYS A 303 6.20 8.48 -7.23
C LYS A 303 5.43 8.15 -8.52
N PRO A 304 5.14 6.88 -8.86
CA PRO A 304 4.30 6.57 -10.02
C PRO A 304 2.92 7.24 -9.98
N MET A 305 2.40 7.55 -8.78
CA MET A 305 1.12 8.24 -8.58
C MET A 305 1.23 9.76 -8.54
N LYS A 306 2.29 10.37 -9.11
CA LYS A 306 2.48 11.83 -9.13
C LYS A 306 1.29 12.60 -9.71
N ASP A 307 0.59 12.02 -10.68
CA ASP A 307 -0.58 12.63 -11.34
C ASP A 307 -1.87 12.47 -10.53
N LYS A 308 -1.79 11.79 -9.38
CA LYS A 308 -2.83 11.58 -8.35
C LYS A 308 -2.35 12.06 -6.98
N ASP A 309 -1.49 13.07 -6.97
CA ASP A 309 -0.91 13.67 -5.76
C ASP A 309 -0.24 12.64 -4.83
N LEU A 310 0.46 11.65 -5.41
CA LEU A 310 1.17 10.57 -4.72
C LEU A 310 0.27 9.61 -3.91
N VAL A 311 -1.05 9.62 -4.11
CA VAL A 311 -1.99 8.77 -3.37
C VAL A 311 -2.50 7.62 -4.25
N PHE A 312 -2.32 6.38 -3.78
CA PHE A 312 -2.85 5.17 -4.43
C PHE A 312 -4.34 4.93 -4.13
N THR A 313 -4.79 5.36 -2.96
CA THR A 313 -6.14 5.07 -2.49
C THR A 313 -7.16 5.95 -3.19
N GLU A 314 -8.03 5.33 -3.97
CA GLU A 314 -9.24 5.98 -4.47
C GLU A 314 -10.31 5.94 -3.39
N ALA A 315 -11.12 6.99 -3.26
CA ALA A 315 -12.25 6.99 -2.35
C ALA A 315 -13.40 6.16 -2.94
N MET A 316 -14.14 5.44 -2.09
CA MET A 316 -15.38 4.79 -2.51
C MET A 316 -16.34 5.83 -3.12
N ALA A 317 -17.04 5.45 -4.20
CA ALA A 317 -18.05 6.32 -4.80
C ALA A 317 -19.21 6.58 -3.84
N ASP A 318 -19.92 7.69 -4.02
CA ASP A 318 -21.05 8.05 -3.14
C ASP A 318 -22.16 6.99 -3.13
N ALA A 319 -22.40 6.29 -4.24
CA ALA A 319 -23.36 5.19 -4.30
C ALA A 319 -22.94 3.97 -3.46
N ASP A 320 -21.63 3.84 -3.19
CA ASP A 320 -21.03 2.71 -2.48
C ASP A 320 -20.71 3.04 -1.02
N ARG A 321 -21.09 4.24 -0.57
CA ARG A 321 -20.89 4.71 0.79
C ARG A 321 -22.19 4.63 1.58
N PRO A 322 -22.29 3.83 2.67
CA PRO A 322 -23.54 3.67 3.42
C PRO A 322 -24.14 4.98 3.93
N ASP A 323 -23.31 5.96 4.33
CA ASP A 323 -23.75 7.28 4.78
C ASP A 323 -24.44 8.10 3.68
N LYS A 324 -24.02 7.91 2.43
CA LYS A 324 -24.57 8.61 1.25
C LYS A 324 -25.74 7.84 0.62
N ALA A 325 -25.57 6.54 0.44
CA ALA A 325 -26.52 5.68 -0.24
C ALA A 325 -27.85 5.52 0.51
N LEU A 326 -27.79 5.51 1.85
CA LEU A 326 -28.96 5.29 2.73
C LEU A 326 -29.23 6.49 3.67
N ASN A 327 -28.50 7.61 3.52
CA ASN A 327 -28.58 8.79 4.40
C ASN A 327 -28.43 8.43 5.89
N MET A 328 -27.54 7.48 6.18
CA MET A 328 -27.30 6.99 7.54
C MET A 328 -26.18 7.79 8.22
N PRO A 329 -26.20 7.94 9.56
CA PRO A 329 -25.11 8.61 10.26
C PRO A 329 -23.81 7.85 10.08
N GLN A 330 -22.72 8.59 9.98
CA GLN A 330 -21.38 8.02 9.95
C GLN A 330 -21.08 7.36 11.31
N GLN A 331 -20.39 6.24 11.24
CA GLN A 331 -20.11 5.39 12.38
C GLN A 331 -18.64 4.97 12.36
N GLN A 332 -18.14 4.55 13.51
CA GLN A 332 -16.72 4.23 13.66
C GLN A 332 -16.47 2.75 13.35
N LEU A 333 -15.28 2.46 12.84
CA LEU A 333 -14.83 1.10 12.57
C LEU A 333 -14.81 0.27 13.87
N ILE A 334 -15.53 -0.85 13.84
CA ILE A 334 -15.39 -1.93 14.83
C ILE A 334 -14.51 -3.05 14.24
N SER A 335 -14.86 -3.57 13.06
CA SER A 335 -14.15 -4.72 12.47
C SER A 335 -14.24 -4.79 10.96
N SER A 336 -13.39 -5.62 10.35
CA SER A 336 -13.39 -5.91 8.92
C SER A 336 -13.33 -7.42 8.68
N VAL A 337 -14.05 -7.87 7.64
CA VAL A 337 -14.16 -9.27 7.24
C VAL A 337 -14.00 -9.38 5.73
N ILE A 338 -13.39 -10.46 5.27
CA ILE A 338 -13.24 -10.78 3.84
C ILE A 338 -13.77 -12.18 3.59
N ASP A 339 -14.78 -12.32 2.73
CA ASP A 339 -15.22 -13.63 2.24
C ASP A 339 -14.57 -13.90 0.88
N LYS A 340 -13.51 -14.73 0.88
CA LYS A 340 -12.75 -15.01 -0.33
C LYS A 340 -13.49 -15.93 -1.30
N LYS A 341 -14.55 -16.65 -0.87
CA LYS A 341 -15.37 -17.45 -1.81
C LYS A 341 -16.39 -16.57 -2.50
N ARG A 342 -17.04 -15.69 -1.74
CA ARG A 342 -18.04 -14.75 -2.28
C ARG A 342 -17.42 -13.54 -2.96
N GLN A 343 -16.11 -13.33 -2.79
CA GLN A 343 -15.40 -12.15 -3.29
C GLN A 343 -16.03 -10.88 -2.71
N THR A 344 -16.20 -10.84 -1.39
CA THR A 344 -16.79 -9.69 -0.70
C THR A 344 -15.93 -9.20 0.46
N HIS A 345 -16.03 -7.90 0.71
CA HIS A 345 -15.56 -7.25 1.93
C HIS A 345 -16.73 -6.81 2.76
N SER A 346 -16.66 -7.01 4.08
CA SER A 346 -17.63 -6.45 5.01
C SER A 346 -16.92 -5.63 6.07
N VAL A 347 -17.52 -4.50 6.44
CA VAL A 347 -17.08 -3.69 7.57
C VAL A 347 -18.21 -3.59 8.57
N LEU A 348 -17.88 -3.90 9.82
CA LEU A 348 -18.74 -3.63 10.95
C LEU A 348 -18.41 -2.24 11.50
N TYR A 349 -19.42 -1.38 11.49
CA TYR A 349 -19.42 -0.08 12.12
C TYR A 349 -20.29 -0.09 13.39
N GLY A 350 -20.09 0.90 14.24
CA GLY A 350 -21.03 1.16 15.33
C GLY A 350 -21.07 2.61 15.78
N ASN A 351 -22.13 2.95 16.51
CA ASN A 351 -22.17 4.19 17.28
C ASN A 351 -21.23 4.13 18.49
N ALA A 352 -21.07 5.26 19.21
CA ALA A 352 -20.13 5.35 20.33
C ALA A 352 -20.36 4.26 21.40
N VAL A 353 -21.61 3.93 21.70
CA VAL A 353 -21.98 2.88 22.66
C VAL A 353 -21.50 1.49 22.19
N ALA A 354 -21.80 1.13 20.94
CA ALA A 354 -21.39 -0.13 20.35
C ALA A 354 -19.86 -0.23 20.26
N VAL A 355 -19.18 0.82 19.83
CA VAL A 355 -17.72 0.85 19.68
C VAL A 355 -17.04 0.73 21.04
N GLN A 356 -17.48 1.48 22.05
CA GLN A 356 -16.94 1.38 23.39
C GLN A 356 -17.12 -0.05 23.95
N TYR A 357 -18.29 -0.65 23.75
CA TYR A 357 -18.55 -2.02 24.17
C TYR A 357 -17.61 -3.01 23.45
N ALA A 358 -17.55 -2.97 22.12
CA ALA A 358 -16.76 -3.88 21.31
C ALA A 358 -15.25 -3.81 21.64
N ARG A 359 -14.76 -2.62 21.98
CA ARG A 359 -13.35 -2.37 22.35
C ARG A 359 -13.04 -2.60 23.83
N SER A 360 -14.04 -2.87 24.67
CA SER A 360 -13.85 -3.13 26.12
C SER A 360 -13.44 -4.56 26.46
N GLY A 361 -13.59 -5.49 25.52
CA GLY A 361 -13.39 -6.92 25.76
C GLY A 361 -14.55 -7.63 26.47
N ALA A 362 -15.68 -6.95 26.67
CA ALA A 362 -16.91 -7.56 27.18
C ALA A 362 -17.41 -8.69 26.27
N THR A 363 -17.95 -9.75 26.88
CA THR A 363 -18.39 -10.99 26.19
C THR A 363 -19.89 -11.24 26.29
N GLY A 364 -20.65 -10.34 26.92
CA GLY A 364 -22.10 -10.42 27.04
C GLY A 364 -22.84 -9.85 25.82
N PRO A 365 -24.16 -9.64 25.93
CA PRO A 365 -24.89 -8.88 24.92
C PRO A 365 -24.45 -7.41 24.93
N TYR A 366 -24.53 -6.77 23.77
CA TYR A 366 -24.35 -5.32 23.66
C TYR A 366 -25.36 -4.58 24.56
N PRO A 367 -24.99 -3.41 25.13
CA PRO A 367 -25.88 -2.63 25.98
C PRO A 367 -26.97 -1.92 25.18
N ALA A 368 -28.06 -1.57 25.86
CA ALA A 368 -29.12 -0.75 25.27
C ALA A 368 -28.54 0.59 24.75
N GLY A 369 -29.02 1.02 23.58
CA GLY A 369 -28.50 2.17 22.84
C GLY A 369 -27.37 1.83 21.86
N ALA A 370 -26.84 0.60 21.85
CA ALA A 370 -25.89 0.16 20.83
C ALA A 370 -26.56 0.04 19.46
N GLU A 371 -25.93 0.63 18.44
CA GLU A 371 -26.27 0.42 17.03
C GLU A 371 -25.04 -0.12 16.31
N LEU A 372 -25.19 -1.28 15.67
CA LEU A 372 -24.19 -1.92 14.83
C LEU A 372 -24.65 -1.89 13.38
N ARG A 373 -23.71 -1.70 12.46
CA ARG A 373 -23.99 -1.72 11.02
C ARG A 373 -22.94 -2.52 10.27
N LEU A 374 -23.36 -3.60 9.62
CA LEU A 374 -22.51 -4.38 8.73
C LEU A 374 -22.79 -3.97 7.28
N ALA A 375 -21.84 -3.30 6.65
CA ALA A 375 -21.92 -2.99 5.22
C ALA A 375 -21.04 -3.97 4.45
N THR A 376 -21.53 -4.47 3.32
CA THR A 376 -20.83 -5.47 2.49
C THR A 376 -20.73 -4.99 1.05
N TRP A 377 -19.53 -5.09 0.47
CA TRP A 377 -19.21 -4.73 -0.91
C TRP A 377 -18.74 -5.97 -1.70
N SER A 378 -18.99 -5.99 -3.01
CA SER A 378 -18.23 -6.85 -3.92
C SER A 378 -16.76 -6.42 -3.97
N GLN A 379 -15.88 -7.35 -4.31
CA GLN A 379 -14.46 -7.11 -4.57
C GLN A 379 -14.21 -6.91 -6.07
N GLN A 380 -13.35 -5.95 -6.38
CA GLN A 380 -12.66 -5.84 -7.66
C GLN A 380 -11.14 -5.87 -7.46
N GLU A 381 -10.41 -6.17 -8.53
CA GLU A 381 -8.95 -6.01 -8.54
C GLU A 381 -8.59 -4.52 -8.42
N ASP A 382 -7.56 -4.22 -7.64
CA ASP A 382 -7.00 -2.89 -7.53
C ASP A 382 -6.22 -2.55 -8.81
N ALA A 383 -6.65 -1.50 -9.51
CA ALA A 383 -5.98 -1.02 -10.71
C ALA A 383 -4.53 -0.58 -10.46
N HIS A 384 -4.18 -0.26 -9.21
CA HIS A 384 -2.89 0.27 -8.82
C HIS A 384 -2.08 -0.65 -7.92
N TRP A 385 -2.50 -1.91 -7.71
CA TRP A 385 -1.65 -2.89 -7.07
C TRP A 385 -2.04 -4.31 -7.50
N PHE A 386 -1.14 -4.98 -8.22
CA PHE A 386 -1.35 -6.35 -8.67
C PHE A 386 -1.78 -7.26 -7.53
N GLY A 387 -2.98 -7.82 -7.71
CA GLY A 387 -3.55 -8.80 -6.82
C GLY A 387 -4.15 -8.23 -5.53
N ALA A 388 -3.99 -6.95 -5.25
CA ALA A 388 -4.80 -6.36 -4.19
C ALA A 388 -6.26 -6.33 -4.65
N LYS A 389 -7.19 -6.49 -3.70
CA LYS A 389 -8.61 -6.30 -3.97
C LYS A 389 -9.16 -5.17 -3.15
N VAL A 390 -10.05 -4.40 -3.75
CA VAL A 390 -10.72 -3.26 -3.14
C VAL A 390 -12.24 -3.39 -3.31
N PRO A 391 -13.04 -2.71 -2.47
CA PRO A 391 -14.46 -2.53 -2.71
C PRO A 391 -14.77 -2.05 -4.13
N GLU A 392 -15.77 -2.68 -4.74
CA GLU A 392 -16.37 -2.25 -6.00
C GLU A 392 -17.75 -1.64 -5.73
N HIS A 393 -18.76 -2.49 -5.53
CA HIS A 393 -20.14 -2.04 -5.34
C HIS A 393 -20.70 -2.44 -3.98
N LEU A 394 -21.32 -1.50 -3.26
CA LEU A 394 -22.01 -1.78 -2.01
C LEU A 394 -23.24 -2.67 -2.30
N GLN A 395 -23.26 -3.86 -1.69
CA GLN A 395 -24.26 -4.90 -1.93
C GLN A 395 -25.35 -4.89 -0.87
N THR A 396 -24.95 -4.86 0.41
CA THR A 396 -25.89 -4.92 1.54
C THR A 396 -25.45 -4.00 2.67
N VAL A 397 -26.44 -3.52 3.43
CA VAL A 397 -26.23 -2.85 4.71
C VAL A 397 -27.22 -3.45 5.71
N GLU A 398 -26.69 -4.04 6.78
CA GLU A 398 -27.47 -4.69 7.83
C GLU A 398 -27.28 -3.93 9.14
N VAL A 399 -28.36 -3.59 9.81
CA VAL A 399 -28.38 -2.75 11.02
C VAL A 399 -28.98 -3.54 12.17
N VAL A 400 -28.26 -3.62 13.29
CA VAL A 400 -28.74 -4.18 14.55
C VAL A 400 -28.82 -3.06 15.57
N LYS A 401 -30.02 -2.83 16.13
CA LYS A 401 -30.25 -1.85 17.20
C LYS A 401 -30.61 -2.59 18.48
N VAL A 402 -29.93 -2.26 19.56
CA VAL A 402 -30.15 -2.88 20.87
C VAL A 402 -30.95 -1.91 21.74
N GLY A 403 -32.21 -2.26 22.04
CA GLY A 403 -33.08 -1.52 22.96
C GLY A 403 -33.58 -2.41 24.08
N THR A 404 -34.85 -2.24 24.48
CA THR A 404 -35.55 -3.23 25.31
C THR A 404 -35.67 -4.58 24.61
N ASN A 405 -35.84 -4.55 23.28
CA ASN A 405 -35.72 -5.67 22.38
C ASN A 405 -34.62 -5.37 21.36
N ILE A 406 -34.01 -6.42 20.79
CA ILE A 406 -33.09 -6.28 19.66
C ILE A 406 -33.91 -6.21 18.37
N SER A 407 -33.61 -5.24 17.51
CA SER A 407 -34.21 -5.14 16.17
C SER A 407 -33.17 -5.25 15.09
N TYR A 408 -33.58 -5.79 13.94
CA TYR A 408 -32.75 -5.97 12.75
C TYR A 408 -33.41 -5.34 11.52
N GLU A 409 -32.64 -4.59 10.74
CA GLU A 409 -33.03 -4.01 9.46
C GLU A 409 -31.94 -4.31 8.41
N GLY A 410 -32.29 -5.02 7.34
CA GLY A 410 -31.37 -5.27 6.22
C GLY A 410 -31.78 -4.48 4.97
N TYR A 411 -30.82 -3.95 4.23
CA TYR A 411 -31.02 -3.24 2.96
C TYR A 411 -30.14 -3.83 1.89
N GLN A 412 -30.67 -4.02 0.68
CA GLN A 412 -29.96 -4.65 -0.43
C GLN A 412 -30.00 -3.79 -1.70
N ALA A 413 -28.86 -3.69 -2.38
CA ALA A 413 -28.71 -3.09 -3.69
C ALA A 413 -29.12 -4.05 -4.83
N PRO A 414 -29.52 -3.54 -6.01
CA PRO A 414 -29.76 -2.13 -6.31
C PRO A 414 -31.11 -1.63 -5.76
N GLY A 415 -31.19 -0.32 -5.49
CA GLY A 415 -32.43 0.36 -5.08
C GLY A 415 -32.77 0.27 -3.59
N TRP A 416 -31.87 -0.26 -2.76
CA TRP A 416 -31.94 -0.24 -1.30
C TRP A 416 -33.27 -0.73 -0.72
N LYS A 417 -33.79 -1.82 -1.30
CA LYS A 417 -35.00 -2.45 -0.78
C LYS A 417 -34.71 -3.08 0.58
N GLN A 418 -35.64 -2.92 1.50
CA GLN A 418 -35.55 -3.61 2.79
C GLN A 418 -35.65 -5.12 2.54
N MET A 419 -34.73 -5.87 3.13
CA MET A 419 -34.73 -7.33 3.11
C MET A 419 -35.98 -7.84 3.82
N PRO A 420 -36.55 -8.99 3.41
CA PRO A 420 -37.77 -9.52 4.01
C PRO A 420 -37.69 -9.64 5.53
N ALA A 421 -38.80 -9.39 6.22
CA ALA A 421 -38.95 -9.66 7.65
C ALA A 421 -39.01 -11.18 7.89
N ALA A 422 -37.85 -11.83 7.89
CA ALA A 422 -37.67 -13.20 8.36
C ALA A 422 -37.17 -13.20 9.80
N ASP A 423 -37.13 -14.38 10.44
CA ASP A 423 -36.31 -14.53 11.64
C ASP A 423 -34.84 -14.33 11.25
N HIS A 424 -34.24 -13.27 11.78
CA HIS A 424 -32.85 -12.87 11.52
C HIS A 424 -31.94 -13.16 12.71
N SER A 425 -32.33 -14.06 13.61
CA SER A 425 -31.54 -14.48 14.78
C SER A 425 -30.10 -14.83 14.41
N ASP A 426 -29.87 -15.66 13.39
CA ASP A 426 -28.53 -16.01 12.90
C ASP A 426 -27.70 -14.79 12.45
N ARG A 427 -28.35 -13.78 11.84
CA ARG A 427 -27.68 -12.55 11.38
C ARG A 427 -27.36 -11.63 12.54
N ILE A 428 -28.30 -11.48 13.49
CA ILE A 428 -28.08 -10.74 14.73
C ILE A 428 -26.92 -11.35 15.50
N ASP A 429 -26.90 -12.67 15.66
CA ASP A 429 -25.83 -13.40 16.32
C ASP A 429 -24.51 -13.20 15.59
N TYR A 430 -24.47 -13.37 14.26
CA TYR A 430 -23.27 -13.12 13.48
C TYR A 430 -22.71 -11.70 13.70
N ILE A 431 -23.53 -10.66 13.55
CA ILE A 431 -23.10 -9.25 13.64
C ILE A 431 -22.61 -8.92 15.06
N THR A 432 -23.33 -9.38 16.08
CA THR A 432 -23.00 -9.10 17.49
C THR A 432 -21.80 -9.88 18.00
N HIS A 433 -21.40 -10.97 17.35
CA HIS A 433 -20.24 -11.77 17.75
C HIS A 433 -18.95 -11.42 16.98
N LEU A 434 -19.00 -10.52 15.99
CA LEU A 434 -17.81 -10.02 15.33
C LEU A 434 -16.93 -9.25 16.32
N LYS A 435 -15.70 -9.72 16.51
CA LYS A 435 -14.74 -9.11 17.42
C LYS A 435 -14.18 -7.82 16.85
N ALA A 436 -13.99 -6.82 17.71
CA ALA A 436 -13.34 -5.59 17.32
C ALA A 436 -11.89 -5.85 16.89
N SER A 437 -11.47 -5.17 15.83
CA SER A 437 -10.08 -5.15 15.40
C SER A 437 -9.26 -4.31 16.36
N VAL A 438 -8.06 -4.77 16.72
CA VAL A 438 -7.14 -4.00 17.56
C VAL A 438 -6.72 -2.75 16.82
N ILE A 439 -7.13 -1.58 17.32
CA ILE A 439 -6.80 -0.28 16.74
C ILE A 439 -6.38 0.66 17.88
N PHE A 440 -5.13 1.08 17.85
CA PHE A 440 -4.58 1.90 18.92
C PHE A 440 -5.16 3.31 18.89
N ASN A 441 -5.16 3.92 20.08
CA ASN A 441 -5.48 5.32 20.27
C ASN A 441 -4.20 6.11 20.44
#